data_AF-A0A5B9W5H1-F1
#
_entry.id   AF-A0A5B9W5H1-F1
#
_cell.length_a   1.000
_cell.length_b   1.000
_cell.length_c   1.000
_cell.angle_alpha   90.00
_cell.angle_beta   90.00
_cell.angle_gamma   90.00
#
_symmetry.space_group_name_H-M   'P 1'
#
loop_
_entity.id
_entity.type
_entity.pdbx_description
1 polymer ?
#
loop_
_entity_poly.entity_id
_entity_poly.type
_entity_poly.pdbx_seq_one_letter_code
_entity_poly.pdbx_strand_id
1 'polypeptide(L)'
;MARLGIAPELPASDLGGRMKRGGSGCVETWPARRTSPILVCPFLLAASVGFVSARAVQQQAAPNFKIVAHFGAGSTGLRSWEATISGDGSAKLAYWDLDQKKEVTIAAHLEEADVKKLRDAIERSGFYDLRPSYAAKVDDEMTQRLTIALSGKSHTVSIYGLSRLWDDRDVDKFMKLWMEVLRRLPDPISRMREDLETPMTAGRPVEAEMDEIRELVLRDSLVKIRAHKGIYFISFEENKQPSRDFLKRLGDLELDLRPSSRFVLDIRSKSGFAVRDRTTGAGGVVLSVRRIRKLDEGTAEVVFLYYSGPEASSEEALRVVKSEGKWKIVERRRLRQSSFDPARNRRYLGSPSEQLGWNERLAPCRTRTMPLAYLARRRARLSLMPHYAPSPTLS
;
A
#
# COMPACT_ATOMS: atom_id res chain seq x y z
N MET A 1 45.26 -24.76 -40.88
CA MET A 1 45.07 -25.69 -42.01
C MET A 1 43.79 -26.48 -41.80
N ALA A 2 43.01 -26.64 -42.85
CA ALA A 2 41.59 -26.96 -42.89
C ALA A 2 41.21 -28.42 -42.53
N ARG A 3 39.93 -28.60 -42.13
CA ARG A 3 38.98 -29.71 -42.41
C ARG A 3 37.66 -29.38 -41.66
N LEU A 4 36.57 -28.94 -42.30
CA LEU A 4 35.53 -29.67 -43.05
C LEU A 4 34.93 -30.89 -42.31
N GLY A 5 33.61 -30.90 -42.14
CA GLY A 5 32.79 -32.02 -41.63
C GLY A 5 31.44 -31.55 -41.06
N ILE A 6 30.45 -31.23 -41.90
CA ILE A 6 29.28 -32.08 -42.26
C ILE A 6 28.22 -32.15 -41.15
N ALA A 7 27.07 -31.54 -41.44
CA ALA A 7 25.78 -31.79 -40.78
C ALA A 7 25.12 -33.05 -41.36
N PRO A 8 24.17 -33.65 -40.63
CA PRO A 8 23.01 -34.21 -41.31
C PRO A 8 21.67 -33.75 -40.74
N GLU A 9 20.71 -33.85 -41.63
CA GLU A 9 19.32 -33.43 -41.60
C GLU A 9 18.42 -34.23 -40.63
N LEU A 10 17.22 -33.67 -40.47
CA LEU A 10 16.03 -34.10 -39.75
C LEU A 10 15.57 -35.54 -40.05
N PRO A 11 14.61 -36.05 -39.27
CA PRO A 11 13.29 -36.11 -39.89
C PRO A 11 12.14 -35.57 -39.02
N ALA A 12 11.15 -35.05 -39.74
CA ALA A 12 9.81 -34.76 -39.27
C ALA A 12 9.06 -36.06 -38.94
N SER A 13 8.22 -36.02 -37.91
CA SER A 13 7.10 -36.96 -37.74
C SER A 13 5.88 -36.22 -37.24
N ASP A 14 4.90 -36.20 -38.14
CA ASP A 14 3.49 -35.91 -38.01
C ASP A 14 2.78 -36.91 -37.07
N LEU A 15 1.46 -36.78 -36.92
CA LEU A 15 0.48 -37.53 -36.09
C LEU A 15 0.08 -36.74 -34.83
N GLY A 16 -1.10 -36.13 -34.71
CA GLY A 16 -2.42 -36.61 -35.11
C GLY A 16 -3.06 -37.35 -33.93
N GLY A 17 -3.75 -36.63 -33.04
CA GLY A 17 -4.26 -37.20 -31.78
C GLY A 17 -5.50 -36.50 -31.24
N ARG A 18 -6.61 -36.68 -31.94
CA ARG A 18 -7.98 -36.29 -31.57
C ARG A 18 -8.43 -37.08 -30.33
N MET A 19 -8.60 -36.45 -29.17
CA MET A 19 -9.21 -37.11 -28.00
C MET A 19 -10.70 -36.77 -27.87
N LYS A 20 -11.48 -37.85 -27.82
CA LYS A 20 -12.94 -37.91 -27.83
C LYS A 20 -13.55 -37.57 -26.46
N ARG A 21 -14.79 -37.06 -26.54
CA ARG A 21 -15.79 -37.05 -25.46
C ARG A 21 -16.24 -38.48 -25.11
N GLY A 22 -16.56 -38.67 -23.84
CA GLY A 22 -17.29 -39.79 -23.24
C GLY A 22 -17.01 -39.71 -21.74
N GLY A 23 -17.97 -39.59 -20.82
CA GLY A 23 -19.31 -40.16 -20.75
C GLY A 23 -19.36 -41.05 -19.50
N SER A 24 -20.52 -41.10 -18.83
CA SER A 24 -20.81 -41.85 -17.59
C SER A 24 -20.38 -41.12 -16.31
N GLY A 25 -21.23 -40.79 -15.34
CA GLY A 25 -22.51 -41.38 -14.97
C GLY A 25 -22.33 -42.11 -13.64
N CYS A 26 -22.65 -41.46 -12.54
CA CYS A 26 -22.96 -42.10 -11.26
C CYS A 26 -24.06 -41.27 -10.58
N VAL A 27 -25.27 -41.80 -10.69
CA VAL A 27 -26.44 -41.48 -9.90
C VAL A 27 -26.25 -42.20 -8.57
N GLU A 28 -26.17 -41.46 -7.46
CA GLU A 28 -26.40 -42.03 -6.13
C GLU A 28 -27.61 -41.38 -5.50
N THR A 29 -28.59 -42.25 -5.27
CA THR A 29 -29.86 -42.03 -4.59
C THR A 29 -29.70 -42.10 -3.08
N TRP A 30 -30.44 -41.21 -2.39
CA TRP A 30 -30.91 -41.17 -1.00
C TRP A 30 -30.80 -42.43 -0.11
N PRO A 31 -30.67 -42.22 1.21
CA PRO A 31 -31.84 -42.47 2.09
C PRO A 31 -32.06 -41.32 3.09
N ALA A 32 -33.27 -40.77 3.18
CA ALA A 32 -34.35 -41.19 4.08
C ALA A 32 -34.19 -40.73 5.55
N ARG A 33 -35.04 -39.76 5.88
CA ARG A 33 -35.61 -39.35 7.18
C ARG A 33 -35.24 -40.18 8.41
N ARG A 34 -34.77 -39.49 9.45
CA ARG A 34 -35.11 -39.82 10.85
C ARG A 34 -35.75 -38.60 11.52
N THR A 35 -37.05 -38.73 11.75
CA THR A 35 -37.84 -37.89 12.66
C THR A 35 -37.56 -38.34 14.09
N SER A 36 -37.05 -37.43 14.92
CA SER A 36 -36.97 -37.65 16.37
C SER A 36 -38.27 -37.19 17.04
N PRO A 37 -38.77 -37.95 18.04
CA PRO A 37 -40.04 -37.67 18.68
C PRO A 37 -39.97 -36.44 19.61
N ILE A 38 -41.06 -35.70 19.57
CA ILE A 38 -41.43 -34.62 20.48
C ILE A 38 -41.63 -35.23 21.87
N LEU A 39 -40.79 -34.85 22.83
CA LEU A 39 -41.00 -35.17 24.24
C LEU A 39 -41.73 -34.00 24.89
N VAL A 40 -43.03 -34.21 25.12
CA VAL A 40 -43.91 -33.32 25.87
C VAL A 40 -43.62 -33.52 27.36
N CYS A 41 -43.06 -32.52 28.02
CA CYS A 41 -43.03 -32.44 29.48
C CYS A 41 -44.13 -31.48 29.95
N PRO A 42 -45.22 -31.98 30.56
CA PRO A 42 -46.13 -31.16 31.33
C PRO A 42 -45.63 -31.04 32.78
N PHE A 43 -46.13 -30.02 33.49
CA PHE A 43 -45.96 -29.76 34.92
C PHE A 43 -44.61 -29.20 35.39
N LEU A 44 -44.60 -27.91 35.77
CA LEU A 44 -44.80 -27.54 37.17
C LEU A 44 -44.96 -26.02 37.29
N LEU A 45 -46.20 -25.63 37.62
CA LEU A 45 -46.52 -24.37 38.28
C LEU A 45 -45.88 -24.38 39.67
N ALA A 46 -44.94 -23.48 39.92
CA ALA A 46 -44.52 -23.13 41.27
C ALA A 46 -44.30 -21.61 41.31
N ALA A 47 -45.22 -20.95 42.01
CA ALA A 47 -45.12 -19.56 42.40
C ALA A 47 -44.00 -19.40 43.43
N SER A 48 -43.15 -18.38 43.27
CA SER A 48 -42.52 -17.71 44.40
C SER A 48 -41.95 -16.34 44.03
N VAL A 49 -42.63 -15.32 44.58
CA VAL A 49 -42.07 -14.22 45.38
C VAL A 49 -40.91 -13.41 44.79
N GLY A 50 -41.30 -12.22 44.31
CA GLY A 50 -40.63 -10.92 44.49
C GLY A 50 -39.19 -10.91 44.98
N PHE A 51 -38.26 -10.84 44.02
CA PHE A 51 -37.08 -9.99 44.15
C PHE A 51 -37.23 -8.86 43.15
N VAL A 52 -37.52 -7.66 43.64
CA VAL A 52 -37.27 -6.43 42.90
C VAL A 52 -35.75 -6.28 42.84
N SER A 53 -35.11 -7.01 41.92
CA SER A 53 -33.77 -6.64 41.49
C SER A 53 -33.89 -5.24 40.94
N ALA A 54 -33.20 -4.29 41.57
CA ALA A 54 -32.77 -3.09 40.90
C ALA A 54 -32.08 -3.53 39.61
N ARG A 55 -32.83 -3.52 38.50
CA ARG A 55 -32.24 -3.48 37.17
C ARG A 55 -31.44 -2.20 37.18
N ALA A 56 -30.14 -2.32 37.43
CA ALA A 56 -29.18 -1.50 36.72
C ALA A 56 -29.71 -1.50 35.29
N VAL A 57 -30.20 -0.35 34.85
CA VAL A 57 -30.56 -0.13 33.46
C VAL A 57 -29.24 -0.31 32.74
N GLN A 58 -28.96 -1.56 32.35
CA GLN A 58 -28.07 -1.89 31.26
C GLN A 58 -28.73 -1.16 30.10
N GLN A 59 -28.26 0.07 29.91
CA GLN A 59 -28.59 0.94 28.81
C GLN A 59 -28.20 0.13 27.59
N GLN A 60 -29.19 -0.59 27.06
CA GLN A 60 -29.01 -1.64 26.09
C GLN A 60 -28.40 -0.96 24.88
N ALA A 61 -27.09 -1.15 24.72
CA ALA A 61 -26.28 -0.51 23.69
C ALA A 61 -27.04 -0.62 22.38
N ALA A 62 -27.34 0.53 21.76
CA ALA A 62 -28.23 0.63 20.61
C ALA A 62 -27.98 -0.54 19.64
N PRO A 63 -28.86 -1.57 19.60
CA PRO A 63 -28.53 -2.88 19.03
C PRO A 63 -28.32 -2.85 17.50
N ASN A 64 -28.39 -1.67 16.90
CA ASN A 64 -28.46 -1.44 15.48
C ASN A 64 -27.25 -0.69 14.91
N PHE A 65 -26.15 -0.54 15.67
CA PHE A 65 -24.90 0.04 15.16
C PHE A 65 -23.82 -1.04 14.98
N LYS A 66 -23.33 -1.21 13.74
CA LYS A 66 -22.20 -2.06 13.41
C LYS A 66 -21.44 -1.50 12.21
N ILE A 67 -20.13 -1.41 12.30
CA ILE A 67 -19.22 -1.12 11.18
C ILE A 67 -18.37 -2.36 10.95
N VAL A 68 -18.27 -2.81 9.69
CA VAL A 68 -17.31 -3.81 9.24
C VAL A 68 -16.44 -3.17 8.17
N ALA A 69 -15.16 -3.00 8.44
CA ALA A 69 -14.17 -2.50 7.51
C ALA A 69 -13.27 -3.65 7.05
N HIS A 70 -13.16 -3.87 5.75
CA HIS A 70 -12.34 -4.92 5.17
C HIS A 70 -11.33 -4.32 4.20
N PHE A 71 -10.07 -4.68 4.37
CA PHE A 71 -8.98 -4.35 3.47
C PHE A 71 -8.47 -5.61 2.78
N GLY A 72 -8.59 -5.63 1.45
CA GLY A 72 -7.96 -6.62 0.59
C GLY A 72 -6.62 -6.09 0.10
N ALA A 73 -5.57 -6.89 0.32
CA ALA A 73 -4.20 -6.56 -0.02
C ALA A 73 -3.99 -6.23 -1.51
N GLY A 74 -4.67 -6.95 -2.41
CA GLY A 74 -4.37 -6.95 -3.83
C GLY A 74 -2.86 -7.18 -4.06
N SER A 75 -2.27 -6.38 -4.94
CA SER A 75 -0.83 -6.39 -5.24
C SER A 75 0.06 -5.58 -4.28
N THR A 76 -0.48 -4.98 -3.21
CA THR A 76 0.30 -4.08 -2.33
C THR A 76 1.31 -4.79 -1.43
N GLY A 77 1.20 -6.11 -1.27
CA GLY A 77 2.02 -6.89 -0.34
C GLY A 77 1.67 -6.70 1.14
N LEU A 78 0.69 -5.83 1.45
CA LEU A 78 0.10 -5.73 2.78
C LEU A 78 -0.73 -6.98 3.10
N ARG A 79 -1.01 -7.24 4.38
CA ARG A 79 -1.90 -8.34 4.78
C ARG A 79 -3.36 -7.89 4.64
N SER A 80 -4.23 -8.78 4.21
CA SER A 80 -5.68 -8.54 4.27
C SER A 80 -6.13 -8.56 5.72
N TRP A 81 -7.10 -7.70 6.05
CA TRP A 81 -7.66 -7.63 7.39
C TRP A 81 -9.12 -7.25 7.37
N GLU A 82 -9.83 -7.64 8.41
CA GLU A 82 -11.21 -7.26 8.67
C GLU A 82 -11.31 -6.69 10.08
N ALA A 83 -12.01 -5.58 10.23
CA ALA A 83 -12.27 -4.96 11.50
C ALA A 83 -13.77 -4.77 11.72
N THR A 84 -14.26 -5.08 12.92
CA THR A 84 -15.64 -4.89 13.32
C THR A 84 -15.71 -3.94 14.51
N ILE A 85 -16.58 -2.92 14.45
CA ILE A 85 -16.92 -2.03 15.57
C ILE A 85 -18.42 -2.14 15.83
N SER A 86 -18.80 -2.35 17.07
CA SER A 86 -20.20 -2.54 17.50
C SER A 86 -20.74 -1.34 18.29
N GLY A 87 -22.06 -1.29 18.47
CA GLY A 87 -22.79 -0.23 19.19
C GLY A 87 -22.42 -0.06 20.66
N ASP A 88 -21.87 -1.10 21.27
CA ASP A 88 -21.39 -1.14 22.65
C ASP A 88 -19.92 -0.69 22.79
N GLY A 89 -19.29 -0.21 21.70
CA GLY A 89 -17.88 0.17 21.69
C GLY A 89 -16.91 -1.00 21.52
N SER A 90 -17.37 -2.25 21.49
CA SER A 90 -16.47 -3.38 21.20
C SER A 90 -15.90 -3.26 19.78
N ALA A 91 -14.58 -3.38 19.68
CA ALA A 91 -13.85 -3.35 18.43
C ALA A 91 -12.98 -4.62 18.30
N LYS A 92 -12.95 -5.21 17.11
CA LYS A 92 -12.12 -6.38 16.78
C LYS A 92 -11.41 -6.13 15.47
N LEU A 93 -10.15 -6.52 15.37
CA LEU A 93 -9.36 -6.54 14.14
C LEU A 93 -8.83 -7.96 13.95
N ALA A 94 -9.22 -8.60 12.86
CA ALA A 94 -8.78 -9.93 12.46
C ALA A 94 -7.89 -9.82 11.21
N TYR A 95 -6.78 -10.55 11.19
CA TYR A 95 -5.92 -10.70 10.02
C TYR A 95 -5.25 -12.07 10.02
N TRP A 96 -4.78 -12.50 8.85
CA TRP A 96 -4.04 -13.76 8.72
C TRP A 96 -2.55 -13.52 8.97
N ASP A 97 -2.00 -14.14 10.01
CA ASP A 97 -0.57 -14.18 10.28
C ASP A 97 0.07 -15.26 9.40
N LEU A 98 0.97 -14.83 8.51
CA LEU A 98 1.62 -15.71 7.55
C LEU A 98 2.68 -16.61 8.20
N ASP A 99 3.31 -16.14 9.28
CA ASP A 99 4.38 -16.83 9.96
C ASP A 99 3.80 -17.93 10.86
N GLN A 100 2.73 -17.58 11.57
CA GLN A 100 1.99 -18.53 12.43
C GLN A 100 0.96 -19.36 11.66
N LYS A 101 0.71 -19.04 10.38
CA LYS A 101 -0.30 -19.68 9.51
C LYS A 101 -1.67 -19.79 10.18
N LYS A 102 -2.10 -18.73 10.87
CA LYS A 102 -3.39 -18.70 11.57
C LYS A 102 -3.96 -17.29 11.58
N GLU A 103 -5.25 -17.19 11.84
CA GLU A 103 -5.91 -15.91 12.09
C GLU A 103 -5.53 -15.38 13.47
N VAL A 104 -5.15 -14.10 13.53
CA VAL A 104 -4.89 -13.36 14.74
C VAL A 104 -6.00 -12.32 14.91
N THR A 105 -6.63 -12.32 16.08
CA THR A 105 -7.67 -11.34 16.44
C THR A 105 -7.17 -10.45 17.57
N ILE A 106 -7.25 -9.14 17.36
CA ILE A 106 -6.97 -8.12 18.36
C ILE A 106 -8.31 -7.50 18.77
N ALA A 107 -8.63 -7.60 20.06
CA ALA A 107 -9.80 -6.93 20.63
C ALA A 107 -9.39 -5.59 21.24
N ALA A 108 -10.27 -4.61 21.12
CA ALA A 108 -10.18 -3.31 21.76
C ALA A 108 -11.58 -2.84 22.18
N HIS A 109 -11.63 -1.79 22.99
CA HIS A 109 -12.86 -1.14 23.39
C HIS A 109 -12.77 0.35 23.09
N LEU A 110 -13.84 0.91 22.55
CA LEU A 110 -13.99 2.33 22.24
C LEU A 110 -14.87 2.99 23.29
N GLU A 111 -14.45 4.19 23.69
CA GLU A 111 -15.27 5.05 24.53
C GLU A 111 -16.59 5.41 23.83
N GLU A 112 -17.66 5.63 24.62
CA GLU A 112 -18.97 6.01 24.08
C GLU A 112 -18.90 7.29 23.23
N ALA A 113 -18.11 8.28 23.66
CA ALA A 113 -17.87 9.51 22.92
C ALA A 113 -17.28 9.26 21.53
N ASP A 114 -16.51 8.18 21.39
CA ASP A 114 -15.84 7.80 20.17
C ASP A 114 -16.78 7.04 19.22
N VAL A 115 -17.61 6.15 19.76
CA VAL A 115 -18.74 5.55 19.02
C VAL A 115 -19.69 6.63 18.51
N LYS A 116 -20.00 7.65 19.32
CA LYS A 116 -20.84 8.78 18.91
C LYS A 116 -20.22 9.55 17.75
N LYS A 117 -18.93 9.89 17.82
CA LYS A 117 -18.23 10.58 16.70
C LYS A 117 -18.28 9.77 15.40
N LEU A 118 -18.19 8.44 15.47
CA LEU A 118 -18.32 7.59 14.29
C LEU A 118 -19.73 7.67 13.68
N ARG A 119 -20.78 7.61 14.50
CA ARG A 119 -22.17 7.81 14.03
C ARG A 119 -22.34 9.18 13.36
N ASP A 120 -21.87 10.24 14.01
CA ASP A 120 -21.91 11.60 13.48
C ASP A 120 -21.09 11.74 12.17
N ALA A 121 -20.01 10.97 12.00
CA ALA A 121 -19.23 10.94 10.76
C ALA A 121 -19.97 10.23 9.61
N ILE A 122 -20.66 9.11 9.90
CA ILE A 122 -21.45 8.34 8.92
C ILE A 122 -22.61 9.18 8.37
N GLU A 123 -23.31 9.89 9.25
CA GLU A 123 -24.42 10.77 8.86
C GLU A 123 -23.92 11.93 8.01
N ARG A 124 -22.85 12.62 8.45
CA ARG A 124 -22.27 13.76 7.71
C ARG A 124 -21.67 13.38 6.36
N SER A 125 -21.17 12.15 6.19
CA SER A 125 -20.60 11.72 4.92
C SER A 125 -21.67 11.39 3.86
N GLY A 126 -22.94 11.25 4.26
CA GLY A 126 -23.99 10.73 3.37
C GLY A 126 -23.67 9.31 2.90
N PHE A 127 -23.15 8.45 3.80
CA PHE A 127 -22.62 7.14 3.41
C PHE A 127 -23.66 6.27 2.67
N TYR A 128 -24.93 6.34 3.09
CA TYR A 128 -26.04 5.59 2.49
C TYR A 128 -26.42 6.07 1.08
N ASP A 129 -25.96 7.24 0.66
CA ASP A 129 -26.18 7.79 -0.69
C ASP A 129 -25.04 7.42 -1.66
N LEU A 130 -23.95 6.82 -1.17
CA LEU A 130 -22.82 6.40 -1.99
C LEU A 130 -23.19 5.17 -2.84
N ARG A 131 -22.59 5.03 -4.02
CA ARG A 131 -22.76 3.83 -4.84
C ARG A 131 -22.18 2.61 -4.13
N PRO A 132 -22.75 1.41 -4.31
CA PRO A 132 -22.23 0.21 -3.66
C PRO A 132 -20.81 -0.18 -4.09
N SER A 133 -20.37 0.24 -5.29
CA SER A 133 -19.06 -0.13 -5.84
C SER A 133 -18.47 1.00 -6.70
N TYR A 134 -17.17 1.22 -6.53
CA TYR A 134 -16.33 2.09 -7.34
C TYR A 134 -15.14 1.25 -7.80
N ALA A 135 -14.98 1.04 -9.11
CA ALA A 135 -13.91 0.21 -9.65
C ALA A 135 -13.18 0.92 -10.79
N ALA A 136 -11.86 0.93 -10.73
CA ALA A 136 -11.02 1.18 -11.90
C ALA A 136 -10.92 -0.10 -12.76
N LYS A 137 -10.51 0.03 -14.04
CA LYS A 137 -10.38 -1.08 -15.01
C LYS A 137 -9.25 -2.09 -14.71
N VAL A 138 -8.96 -2.43 -13.45
CA VAL A 138 -7.85 -3.33 -13.09
C VAL A 138 -8.29 -4.29 -11.99
N ASP A 139 -7.94 -5.56 -12.18
CA ASP A 139 -8.57 -6.68 -11.47
C ASP A 139 -7.82 -7.08 -10.18
N ASP A 140 -6.55 -6.65 -10.02
CA ASP A 140 -5.65 -7.05 -8.90
C ASP A 140 -5.23 -5.87 -7.98
N GLU A 141 -6.04 -4.82 -7.92
CA GLU A 141 -5.77 -3.66 -7.06
C GLU A 141 -6.27 -3.90 -5.62
N MET A 142 -5.69 -3.15 -4.67
CA MET A 142 -6.17 -3.15 -3.30
C MET A 142 -7.66 -2.83 -3.23
N THR A 143 -8.36 -3.51 -2.34
CA THR A 143 -9.80 -3.35 -2.15
C THR A 143 -10.06 -2.80 -0.76
N GLN A 144 -10.86 -1.74 -0.68
CA GLN A 144 -11.37 -1.23 0.58
C GLN A 144 -12.88 -1.40 0.58
N ARG A 145 -13.43 -2.07 1.59
CA ARG A 145 -14.86 -2.31 1.71
C ARG A 145 -15.33 -1.90 3.08
N LEU A 146 -16.38 -1.08 3.13
CA LEU A 146 -17.01 -0.65 4.37
C LEU A 146 -18.48 -1.09 4.32
N THR A 147 -18.91 -1.86 5.32
CA THR A 147 -20.30 -2.22 5.56
C THR A 147 -20.74 -1.55 6.85
N ILE A 148 -21.79 -0.73 6.79
CA ILE A 148 -22.31 -0.02 7.96
C ILE A 148 -23.77 -0.38 8.13
N ALA A 149 -24.12 -0.84 9.33
CA ALA A 149 -25.48 -0.92 9.81
C ALA A 149 -25.70 0.17 10.87
N LEU A 150 -26.71 1.03 10.65
CA LEU A 150 -27.11 2.08 11.58
C LEU A 150 -28.62 2.30 11.47
N SER A 151 -29.32 2.29 12.61
CA SER A 151 -30.77 2.58 12.69
C SER A 151 -31.63 1.71 11.77
N GLY A 152 -31.29 0.41 11.67
CA GLY A 152 -32.03 -0.56 10.87
C GLY A 152 -31.74 -0.51 9.36
N LYS A 153 -30.89 0.41 8.90
CA LYS A 153 -30.37 0.42 7.53
C LYS A 153 -29.01 -0.27 7.50
N SER A 154 -28.69 -0.95 6.41
CA SER A 154 -27.38 -1.54 6.15
C SER A 154 -26.96 -1.21 4.73
N HIS A 155 -25.73 -0.74 4.54
CA HIS A 155 -25.16 -0.42 3.23
C HIS A 155 -23.71 -0.85 3.14
N THR A 156 -23.29 -1.28 1.95
CA THR A 156 -21.91 -1.70 1.68
C THR A 156 -21.36 -0.93 0.50
N VAL A 157 -20.19 -0.33 0.69
CA VAL A 157 -19.44 0.38 -0.35
C VAL A 157 -18.08 -0.27 -0.51
N SER A 158 -17.71 -0.62 -1.74
CA SER A 158 -16.40 -1.18 -2.10
C SER A 158 -15.66 -0.26 -3.07
N ILE A 159 -14.36 -0.05 -2.85
CA ILE A 159 -13.46 0.67 -3.75
C ILE A 159 -12.35 -0.27 -4.22
N TYR A 160 -12.21 -0.39 -5.54
CA TYR A 160 -11.17 -1.15 -6.22
C TYR A 160 -10.28 -0.19 -7.02
N GLY A 161 -8.97 -0.18 -6.76
CA GLY A 161 -8.03 0.68 -7.48
C GLY A 161 -8.10 2.15 -7.10
N LEU A 162 -8.10 2.44 -5.80
CA LEU A 162 -8.20 3.80 -5.23
C LEU A 162 -7.24 4.82 -5.88
N SER A 163 -6.05 4.39 -6.28
CA SER A 163 -5.03 5.24 -6.93
C SER A 163 -5.53 5.94 -8.19
N ARG A 164 -6.54 5.40 -8.87
CA ARG A 164 -7.15 5.97 -10.09
C ARG A 164 -8.46 6.70 -9.85
N LEU A 165 -8.95 6.70 -8.62
CA LEU A 165 -10.26 7.25 -8.23
C LEU A 165 -10.13 8.46 -7.28
N TRP A 166 -8.92 8.99 -7.11
CA TRP A 166 -8.63 10.07 -6.15
C TRP A 166 -9.37 11.39 -6.44
N ASP A 167 -9.76 11.62 -7.70
CA ASP A 167 -10.54 12.79 -8.12
C ASP A 167 -12.07 12.59 -8.00
N ASP A 168 -12.55 11.38 -7.71
CA ASP A 168 -13.98 11.11 -7.55
C ASP A 168 -14.46 11.64 -6.19
N ARG A 169 -15.42 12.58 -6.24
CA ARG A 169 -15.94 13.27 -5.05
C ARG A 169 -16.56 12.31 -4.03
N ASP A 170 -17.21 11.24 -4.48
CA ASP A 170 -17.83 10.28 -3.57
C ASP A 170 -16.78 9.35 -2.96
N VAL A 171 -15.72 9.03 -3.72
CA VAL A 171 -14.55 8.31 -3.20
C VAL A 171 -13.85 9.15 -2.12
N ASP A 172 -13.72 10.46 -2.28
CA ASP A 172 -13.19 11.33 -1.21
C ASP A 172 -14.03 11.28 0.08
N LYS A 173 -15.37 11.28 -0.03
CA LYS A 173 -16.27 11.11 1.14
C LYS A 173 -16.06 9.76 1.81
N PHE A 174 -15.99 8.67 1.02
CA PHE A 174 -15.69 7.34 1.53
C PHE A 174 -14.35 7.33 2.26
N MET A 175 -13.30 7.89 1.67
CA MET A 175 -11.95 7.90 2.24
C MET A 175 -11.89 8.66 3.56
N LYS A 176 -12.61 9.79 3.69
CA LYS A 176 -12.68 10.52 4.96
C LYS A 176 -13.31 9.68 6.07
N LEU A 177 -14.38 8.95 5.77
CA LEU A 177 -15.02 8.05 6.72
C LEU A 177 -14.13 6.83 7.03
N TRP A 178 -13.52 6.24 6.01
CA TRP A 178 -12.57 5.13 6.14
C TRP A 178 -11.41 5.49 7.09
N MET A 179 -10.81 6.66 6.90
CA MET A 179 -9.73 7.14 7.79
C MET A 179 -10.22 7.40 9.21
N GLU A 180 -11.47 7.83 9.39
CA GLU A 180 -12.05 8.00 10.73
C GLU A 180 -12.23 6.66 11.44
N VAL A 181 -12.67 5.61 10.72
CA VAL A 181 -12.73 4.24 11.23
C VAL A 181 -11.34 3.76 11.61
N LEU A 182 -10.35 3.89 10.71
CA LEU A 182 -8.97 3.44 10.95
C LEU A 182 -8.34 4.05 12.21
N ARG A 183 -8.60 5.34 12.49
CA ARG A 183 -8.08 6.01 13.70
C ARG A 183 -8.57 5.40 15.01
N ARG A 184 -9.69 4.67 14.99
CA ARG A 184 -10.28 4.05 16.19
C ARG A 184 -9.91 2.59 16.33
N LEU A 185 -9.42 1.97 15.27
CA LEU A 185 -8.98 0.58 15.35
C LEU A 185 -7.64 0.50 16.07
N PRO A 186 -7.38 -0.58 16.82
CA PRO A 186 -6.04 -0.87 17.31
C PRO A 186 -5.10 -0.89 16.11
N ASP A 187 -3.97 -0.14 16.19
CA ASP A 187 -3.13 0.22 15.05
C ASP A 187 -2.81 -0.99 14.15
N PRO A 188 -3.55 -1.17 13.04
CA PRO A 188 -3.40 -2.34 12.19
C PRO A 188 -2.04 -2.28 11.48
N ILE A 189 -1.63 -1.06 11.11
CA ILE A 189 -0.53 -0.81 10.19
C ILE A 189 0.79 -0.96 10.93
N SER A 190 0.91 -0.41 12.14
CA SER A 190 2.15 -0.53 12.90
C SER A 190 2.46 -1.98 13.22
N ARG A 191 1.47 -2.81 13.59
CA ARG A 191 1.69 -4.24 13.87
C ARG A 191 1.86 -5.10 12.61
N MET A 192 1.09 -4.84 11.55
CA MET A 192 1.31 -5.53 10.27
C MET A 192 2.67 -5.19 9.67
N ARG A 193 3.19 -3.98 9.92
CA ARG A 193 4.58 -3.63 9.63
C ARG A 193 5.54 -4.31 10.58
N GLU A 194 5.25 -4.36 11.87
CA GLU A 194 6.13 -4.98 12.87
C GLU A 194 6.34 -6.47 12.58
N ASP A 195 5.33 -7.20 12.08
CA ASP A 195 5.49 -8.59 11.60
C ASP A 195 6.29 -8.70 10.29
N LEU A 196 6.24 -7.68 9.43
CA LEU A 196 7.11 -7.59 8.24
C LEU A 196 8.53 -7.18 8.61
N GLU A 197 8.68 -6.47 9.72
CA GLU A 197 9.92 -5.89 10.22
C GLU A 197 10.53 -6.71 11.35
N THR A 198 9.86 -7.75 11.89
CA THR A 198 10.33 -8.47 13.07
C THR A 198 11.68 -9.08 12.71
N PRO A 199 12.78 -8.52 13.23
CA PRO A 199 14.07 -9.11 12.99
C PRO A 199 14.04 -10.41 13.78
N MET A 200 14.38 -11.52 13.15
CA MET A 200 14.90 -12.65 13.89
C MET A 200 16.07 -12.15 14.75
N THR A 201 15.75 -11.92 16.02
CA THR A 201 16.63 -11.85 17.18
C THR A 201 17.72 -10.76 17.18
N ALA A 202 17.74 -10.00 18.28
CA ALA A 202 18.72 -8.96 18.54
C ALA A 202 20.17 -9.47 18.47
N GLY A 203 20.96 -8.82 17.61
CA GLY A 203 22.41 -8.88 17.63
C GLY A 203 22.96 -8.13 16.44
N ARG A 204 23.85 -7.16 16.69
CA ARG A 204 24.58 -6.35 15.71
C ARG A 204 25.11 -7.02 14.41
N PRO A 205 25.35 -8.36 14.28
CA PRO A 205 25.69 -8.96 12.98
C PRO A 205 24.65 -8.76 11.86
N VAL A 206 23.35 -8.70 12.14
CA VAL A 206 22.33 -8.71 11.07
C VAL A 206 22.34 -7.43 10.23
N GLU A 207 22.39 -6.25 10.86
CA GLU A 207 22.35 -4.98 10.11
C GLU A 207 23.63 -4.76 9.29
N ALA A 208 24.79 -5.17 9.82
CA ALA A 208 26.05 -5.09 9.08
C ALA A 208 26.03 -5.99 7.82
N GLU A 209 25.46 -7.19 7.96
CA GLU A 209 25.30 -8.10 6.82
C GLU A 209 24.24 -7.62 5.82
N MET A 210 23.13 -7.04 6.29
CA MET A 210 22.15 -6.38 5.41
C MET A 210 22.81 -5.24 4.63
N ASP A 211 23.68 -4.48 5.28
CA ASP A 211 24.47 -3.42 4.68
C ASP A 211 25.44 -3.91 3.60
N GLU A 212 26.08 -5.07 3.79
CA GLU A 212 26.90 -5.70 2.75
C GLU A 212 26.05 -6.06 1.51
N ILE A 213 24.84 -6.59 1.72
CA ILE A 213 23.90 -6.91 0.63
C ILE A 213 23.44 -5.62 -0.08
N ARG A 214 23.08 -4.57 0.68
CA ARG A 214 22.69 -3.27 0.13
C ARG A 214 23.82 -2.67 -0.70
N GLU A 215 25.05 -2.73 -0.21
CA GLU A 215 26.24 -2.23 -0.88
C GLU A 215 26.51 -3.00 -2.18
N LEU A 216 26.47 -4.34 -2.16
CA LEU A 216 26.61 -5.19 -3.35
C LEU A 216 25.60 -4.79 -4.44
N VAL A 217 24.33 -4.69 -4.08
CA VAL A 217 23.24 -4.39 -5.03
C VAL A 217 23.38 -2.98 -5.60
N LEU A 218 23.73 -2.00 -4.75
CA LEU A 218 23.93 -0.63 -5.21
C LEU A 218 25.15 -0.50 -6.11
N ARG A 219 26.28 -1.13 -5.79
CA ARG A 219 27.48 -1.11 -6.63
C ARG A 219 27.21 -1.69 -8.01
N ASP A 220 26.62 -2.88 -8.07
CA ASP A 220 26.26 -3.53 -9.33
C ASP A 220 25.33 -2.65 -10.19
N SER A 221 24.31 -2.05 -9.57
CA SER A 221 23.36 -1.18 -10.26
C SER A 221 23.98 0.15 -10.71
N LEU A 222 24.79 0.78 -9.85
CA LEU A 222 25.46 2.05 -10.17
C LEU A 222 26.43 1.90 -11.34
N VAL A 223 27.16 0.78 -11.43
CA VAL A 223 28.02 0.49 -12.59
C VAL A 223 27.21 0.42 -13.88
N LYS A 224 26.02 -0.19 -13.85
CA LYS A 224 25.13 -0.30 -15.02
C LYS A 224 24.47 1.03 -15.41
N ILE A 225 24.20 1.89 -14.43
CA ILE A 225 23.44 3.15 -14.61
C ILE A 225 24.37 4.35 -14.83
N ARG A 226 25.69 4.19 -14.69
CA ARG A 226 26.72 5.26 -14.71
C ARG A 226 26.67 6.22 -15.91
N ALA A 227 25.96 5.86 -16.98
CA ALA A 227 25.66 6.77 -18.10
C ALA A 227 24.86 8.02 -17.68
N HIS A 228 24.23 8.05 -16.50
CA HIS A 228 23.51 9.22 -16.01
C HIS A 228 24.45 10.24 -15.35
N LYS A 229 24.57 11.41 -15.97
CA LYS A 229 25.16 12.61 -15.36
C LYS A 229 24.12 13.25 -14.44
N GLY A 230 24.20 12.97 -13.14
CA GLY A 230 23.25 13.50 -12.16
C GLY A 230 23.55 13.07 -10.72
N ILE A 231 22.66 13.47 -9.82
CA ILE A 231 22.72 13.11 -8.40
C ILE A 231 22.06 11.75 -8.19
N TYR A 232 22.65 10.91 -7.36
CA TYR A 232 22.11 9.59 -7.01
C TYR A 232 21.60 9.63 -5.57
N PHE A 233 20.29 9.51 -5.41
CA PHE A 233 19.63 9.47 -4.11
C PHE A 233 19.48 8.02 -3.65
N ILE A 234 20.07 7.68 -2.51
CA ILE A 234 20.03 6.33 -1.95
C ILE A 234 18.96 6.26 -0.86
N SER A 235 18.10 5.24 -0.93
CA SER A 235 17.12 4.92 0.11
C SER A 235 17.14 3.43 0.44
N PHE A 236 16.88 3.09 1.69
CA PHE A 236 16.54 1.73 2.09
C PHE A 236 15.07 1.68 2.47
N GLU A 237 14.45 0.53 2.27
CA GLU A 237 13.07 0.27 2.72
C GLU A 237 12.10 1.40 2.32
N GLU A 238 10.94 1.51 2.97
CA GLU A 238 10.02 2.63 2.74
C GLU A 238 10.53 3.91 3.44
N ASN A 239 11.63 4.47 2.90
CA ASN A 239 12.24 5.78 3.26
C ASN A 239 13.27 5.77 4.40
N LYS A 240 13.76 4.60 4.82
CA LYS A 240 14.91 4.52 5.74
C LYS A 240 16.14 5.15 5.08
N GLN A 241 16.78 6.06 5.80
CA GLN A 241 17.95 6.78 5.30
C GLN A 241 19.21 5.92 5.46
N PRO A 242 20.11 5.87 4.46
CA PRO A 242 21.41 5.26 4.64
C PRO A 242 22.20 6.03 5.70
N SER A 243 23.00 5.31 6.50
CA SER A 243 23.94 5.95 7.42
C SER A 243 25.01 6.72 6.65
N ARG A 244 25.66 7.68 7.31
CA ARG A 244 26.79 8.40 6.69
C ARG A 244 27.95 7.46 6.38
N ASP A 245 28.21 6.49 7.25
CA ASP A 245 29.26 5.50 7.05
C ASP A 245 28.98 4.61 5.85
N PHE A 246 27.72 4.21 5.65
CA PHE A 246 27.31 3.47 4.45
C PHE A 246 27.62 4.25 3.17
N LEU A 247 27.22 5.53 3.09
CA LEU A 247 27.48 6.36 1.92
C LEU A 247 28.99 6.55 1.68
N LYS A 248 29.78 6.67 2.75
CA LYS A 248 31.24 6.77 2.67
C LYS A 248 31.86 5.51 2.06
N ARG A 249 31.32 4.32 2.33
CA ARG A 249 31.80 3.07 1.71
C ARG A 249 31.66 3.08 0.19
N LEU A 250 30.66 3.76 -0.37
CA LEU A 250 30.45 3.92 -1.81
C LEU A 250 31.24 5.08 -2.45
N GLY A 251 32.05 5.81 -1.67
CA GLY A 251 32.74 7.01 -2.12
C GLY A 251 33.79 6.77 -3.21
N ASP A 252 34.29 5.54 -3.33
CA ASP A 252 35.23 5.11 -4.37
C ASP A 252 34.64 5.12 -5.78
N LEU A 253 33.31 5.22 -5.91
CA LEU A 253 32.63 5.29 -7.22
C LEU A 253 32.72 6.69 -7.87
N GLU A 254 33.15 7.72 -7.13
CA GLU A 254 33.24 9.12 -7.57
C GLU A 254 31.90 9.68 -8.10
N LEU A 255 30.80 9.31 -7.46
CA LEU A 255 29.44 9.77 -7.79
C LEU A 255 28.92 10.73 -6.71
N ASP A 256 28.05 11.69 -7.10
CA ASP A 256 27.34 12.53 -6.13
C ASP A 256 26.20 11.73 -5.50
N LEU A 257 26.53 11.00 -4.43
CA LEU A 257 25.60 10.19 -3.66
C LEU A 257 24.99 11.01 -2.51
N ARG A 258 23.67 11.02 -2.41
CA ARG A 258 22.93 11.74 -1.37
C ARG A 258 21.86 10.85 -0.72
N PRO A 259 21.48 11.12 0.55
CA PRO A 259 20.35 10.43 1.16
C PRO A 259 19.02 10.83 0.50
N SER A 260 18.05 9.92 0.48
CA SER A 260 16.75 10.13 -0.17
C SER A 260 15.94 11.30 0.40
N SER A 261 16.15 11.66 1.66
CA SER A 261 15.57 12.86 2.28
C SER A 261 15.88 14.17 1.55
N ARG A 262 16.92 14.20 0.70
CA ARG A 262 17.29 15.38 -0.10
C ARG A 262 16.58 15.51 -1.43
N PHE A 263 15.87 14.51 -1.92
CA PHE A 263 15.13 14.69 -3.17
C PHE A 263 13.71 15.24 -2.96
N VAL A 264 13.15 15.75 -4.05
CA VAL A 264 11.73 16.05 -4.24
C VAL A 264 11.27 15.48 -5.58
N LEU A 265 10.01 15.09 -5.66
CA LEU A 265 9.37 14.70 -6.92
C LEU A 265 8.74 15.92 -7.57
N ASP A 266 9.30 16.36 -8.68
CA ASP A 266 8.74 17.35 -9.58
C ASP A 266 8.16 16.66 -10.82
N ILE A 267 6.96 16.11 -10.69
CA ILE A 267 6.26 15.45 -11.81
C ILE A 267 5.87 16.41 -12.94
N ARG A 268 6.01 17.73 -12.74
CA ARG A 268 5.71 18.75 -13.74
C ARG A 268 6.95 19.20 -14.51
N SER A 269 8.11 18.64 -14.18
CA SER A 269 9.36 19.01 -14.83
C SER A 269 9.39 18.67 -16.30
N LYS A 270 9.67 19.67 -17.13
CA LYS A 270 9.94 19.48 -18.57
C LYS A 270 11.35 18.93 -18.84
N SER A 271 12.20 18.82 -17.82
CA SER A 271 13.62 18.46 -17.95
C SER A 271 13.89 16.95 -18.07
N GLY A 272 12.86 16.11 -18.22
CA GLY A 272 13.00 14.66 -18.35
C GLY A 272 13.30 13.91 -17.03
N PHE A 273 13.59 14.62 -15.93
CA PHE A 273 13.77 14.04 -14.60
C PHE A 273 12.65 14.51 -13.68
N ALA A 274 11.93 13.56 -13.07
CA ALA A 274 10.98 13.88 -12.01
C ALA A 274 11.67 13.97 -10.64
N VAL A 275 12.85 13.37 -10.49
CA VAL A 275 13.62 13.40 -9.24
C VAL A 275 14.58 14.58 -9.27
N ARG A 276 14.49 15.47 -8.28
CA ARG A 276 15.37 16.62 -8.16
C ARG A 276 15.94 16.77 -6.76
N ASP A 277 17.16 17.27 -6.65
CA ASP A 277 17.71 17.72 -5.37
C ASP A 277 16.93 18.93 -4.86
N ARG A 278 16.49 18.86 -3.60
CA ARG A 278 15.70 19.90 -2.96
C ARG A 278 16.44 21.22 -2.83
N THR A 279 17.77 21.17 -2.71
CA THR A 279 18.59 22.35 -2.46
C THR A 279 19.07 22.98 -3.77
N THR A 280 19.60 22.19 -4.69
CA THR A 280 20.19 22.70 -5.94
C THR A 280 19.21 22.70 -7.12
N GLY A 281 18.09 21.96 -7.01
CA GLY A 281 17.17 21.72 -8.11
C GLY A 281 17.72 20.80 -9.20
N ALA A 282 18.94 20.28 -9.07
CA ALA A 282 19.57 19.43 -10.08
C ALA A 282 18.82 18.10 -10.23
N GLY A 283 18.73 17.60 -11.46
CA GLY A 283 18.12 16.31 -11.77
C GLY A 283 18.94 15.15 -11.21
N GLY A 284 18.23 14.08 -10.84
CA GLY A 284 18.88 12.89 -10.31
C GLY A 284 18.06 11.62 -10.49
N VAL A 285 18.49 10.57 -9.82
CA VAL A 285 17.84 9.26 -9.82
C VAL A 285 17.76 8.75 -8.39
N VAL A 286 16.68 8.04 -8.04
CA VAL A 286 16.55 7.31 -6.78
C VAL A 286 16.93 5.85 -7.02
N LEU A 287 17.86 5.36 -6.20
CA LEU A 287 18.18 3.95 -6.06
C LEU A 287 17.71 3.49 -4.69
N SER A 288 16.84 2.49 -4.67
CA SER A 288 16.29 1.98 -3.42
C SER A 288 16.42 0.48 -3.30
N VAL A 289 17.03 0.04 -2.20
CA VAL A 289 16.96 -1.36 -1.76
C VAL A 289 15.74 -1.45 -0.84
N ARG A 290 14.58 -1.78 -1.42
CA ARG A 290 13.27 -1.69 -0.75
C ARG A 290 13.04 -2.80 0.26
N ARG A 291 13.58 -3.98 0.01
CA ARG A 291 13.37 -5.15 0.86
C ARG A 291 14.53 -6.10 0.73
N ILE A 292 14.98 -6.64 1.85
CA ILE A 292 15.87 -7.80 1.90
C ILE A 292 15.15 -8.87 2.71
N ARG A 293 14.93 -10.04 2.11
CA ARG A 293 14.37 -11.21 2.76
C ARG A 293 15.44 -12.28 2.81
N LYS A 294 16.03 -12.52 3.98
CA LYS A 294 16.89 -13.70 4.17
C LYS A 294 16.05 -14.96 3.99
N LEU A 295 16.54 -15.89 3.18
CA LEU A 295 15.95 -17.21 3.03
C LEU A 295 16.65 -18.20 3.96
N ASP A 296 17.97 -18.04 4.12
CA ASP A 296 18.84 -18.81 5.01
C ASP A 296 20.10 -17.96 5.34
N GLU A 297 21.12 -18.56 5.98
CA GLU A 297 22.36 -17.87 6.33
C GLU A 297 23.17 -17.39 5.12
N GLY A 298 23.07 -18.10 4.00
CA GLY A 298 23.85 -17.87 2.79
C GLY A 298 23.04 -17.33 1.62
N THR A 299 21.72 -17.14 1.75
CA THR A 299 20.84 -16.74 0.65
C THR A 299 19.87 -15.65 1.07
N ALA A 300 19.70 -14.64 0.23
CA ALA A 300 18.66 -13.64 0.40
C ALA A 300 18.03 -13.24 -0.94
N GLU A 301 16.78 -12.79 -0.86
CA GLU A 301 16.10 -12.10 -1.94
C GLU A 301 16.06 -10.60 -1.68
N VAL A 302 16.32 -9.81 -2.70
CA VAL A 302 16.39 -8.35 -2.61
C VAL A 302 15.45 -7.73 -3.63
N VAL A 303 14.61 -6.80 -3.20
CA VAL A 303 13.83 -5.95 -4.11
C VAL A 303 14.56 -4.63 -4.30
N PHE A 304 15.00 -4.38 -5.52
CA PHE A 304 15.71 -3.19 -5.93
C PHE A 304 14.83 -2.32 -6.84
N LEU A 305 14.80 -1.02 -6.58
CA LEU A 305 14.10 -0.02 -7.38
C LEU A 305 15.08 1.01 -7.90
N TYR A 306 15.04 1.21 -9.21
CA TYR A 306 15.59 2.36 -9.92
C TYR A 306 14.44 3.29 -10.33
N TYR A 307 14.56 4.58 -10.06
CA TYR A 307 13.54 5.56 -10.43
C TYR A 307 14.16 6.92 -10.77
N SER A 308 14.02 7.38 -12.02
CA SER A 308 14.38 8.75 -12.43
C SER A 308 13.16 9.58 -12.88
N GLY A 309 12.02 8.91 -13.09
CA GLY A 309 10.73 9.52 -13.37
C GLY A 309 9.65 8.48 -13.70
N PRO A 310 8.41 8.93 -13.98
CA PRO A 310 7.28 8.03 -14.27
C PRO A 310 7.57 7.01 -15.38
N GLU A 311 8.40 7.40 -16.34
CA GLU A 311 8.68 6.64 -17.56
C GLU A 311 10.05 5.97 -17.55
N ALA A 312 10.82 6.17 -16.49
CA ALA A 312 12.15 5.62 -16.33
C ALA A 312 12.25 5.05 -14.92
N SER A 313 11.49 3.96 -14.71
CA SER A 313 11.53 3.18 -13.48
C SER A 313 11.68 1.70 -13.79
N SER A 314 12.47 1.02 -12.97
CA SER A 314 12.68 -0.41 -13.04
C SER A 314 12.69 -0.98 -11.63
N GLU A 315 11.88 -1.99 -11.40
CA GLU A 315 11.85 -2.75 -10.15
C GLU A 315 12.26 -4.19 -10.44
N GLU A 316 13.20 -4.70 -9.67
CA GLU A 316 13.85 -5.99 -9.89
C GLU A 316 13.91 -6.77 -8.59
N ALA A 317 13.60 -8.06 -8.67
CA ALA A 317 13.90 -9.05 -7.64
C ALA A 317 15.25 -9.68 -7.95
N LEU A 318 16.18 -9.61 -7.01
CA LEU A 318 17.51 -10.18 -7.10
C LEU A 318 17.62 -11.33 -6.11
N ARG A 319 18.28 -12.41 -6.50
CA ARG A 319 18.73 -13.44 -5.56
C ARG A 319 20.22 -13.25 -5.32
N VAL A 320 20.61 -13.13 -4.07
CA VAL A 320 22.01 -13.05 -3.65
C VAL A 320 22.40 -14.29 -2.84
N VAL A 321 23.61 -14.78 -3.08
CA VAL A 321 24.17 -15.95 -2.40
C VAL A 321 25.55 -15.61 -1.85
N LYS A 322 25.82 -16.03 -0.62
CA LYS A 322 27.10 -15.92 0.05
C LYS A 322 28.00 -17.08 -0.38
N SER A 323 29.09 -16.76 -1.07
CA SER A 323 30.08 -17.70 -1.58
C SER A 323 31.45 -17.20 -1.14
N GLU A 324 32.21 -18.05 -0.44
CA GLU A 324 33.55 -17.72 0.09
C GLU A 324 33.52 -16.49 1.02
N GLY A 325 32.47 -16.40 1.84
CA GLY A 325 32.28 -15.29 2.77
C GLY A 325 31.78 -13.98 2.14
N LYS A 326 31.58 -13.92 0.82
CA LYS A 326 31.12 -12.72 0.11
C LYS A 326 29.77 -12.94 -0.57
N TRP A 327 28.90 -11.94 -0.49
CA TRP A 327 27.64 -11.94 -1.21
C TRP A 327 27.87 -11.72 -2.72
N LYS A 328 27.14 -12.45 -3.56
CA LYS A 328 27.15 -12.34 -5.02
C LYS A 328 25.71 -12.38 -5.54
N ILE A 329 25.39 -11.58 -6.56
CA ILE A 329 24.09 -11.64 -7.24
C ILE A 329 24.12 -12.83 -8.21
N VAL A 330 23.23 -13.81 -8.02
CA VAL A 330 23.16 -15.02 -8.86
C VAL A 330 21.95 -15.04 -9.79
N GLU A 331 20.91 -14.29 -9.47
CA GLU A 331 19.69 -14.22 -10.27
C GLU A 331 19.13 -12.80 -10.28
N ARG A 332 18.55 -12.41 -11.41
CA ARG A 332 17.83 -11.15 -11.59
C ARG A 332 16.53 -11.39 -12.34
N ARG A 333 15.42 -11.04 -11.71
CA ARG A 333 14.09 -11.07 -12.31
C ARG A 333 13.49 -9.68 -12.28
N ARG A 334 13.12 -9.16 -13.45
CA ARG A 334 12.44 -7.87 -13.57
C ARG A 334 10.99 -8.02 -13.11
N LEU A 335 10.58 -7.27 -12.09
CA LEU A 335 9.21 -7.27 -11.56
C LEU A 335 8.34 -6.27 -12.33
N ARG A 336 8.89 -5.07 -12.56
CA ARG A 336 8.20 -3.99 -13.25
C ARG A 336 9.20 -3.16 -14.03
N GLN A 337 8.81 -2.74 -15.22
CA GLN A 337 9.56 -1.75 -15.99
C GLN A 337 8.57 -0.80 -16.63
N SER A 338 8.68 0.49 -16.29
CA SER A 338 8.14 1.51 -17.17
C SER A 338 9.23 1.83 -18.19
N SER A 339 9.01 1.42 -19.44
CA SER A 339 9.84 1.87 -20.54
C SER A 339 9.30 3.21 -21.04
N PHE A 340 10.19 4.17 -21.17
CA PHE A 340 9.99 5.36 -21.99
C PHE A 340 9.73 4.88 -23.43
N ASP A 341 8.47 4.91 -23.86
CA ASP A 341 8.12 4.77 -25.27
C ASP A 341 8.07 6.19 -25.87
N PRO A 342 9.10 6.61 -26.63
CA PRO A 342 9.16 7.95 -27.19
C PRO A 342 7.97 8.24 -28.13
N ALA A 343 7.38 7.20 -28.72
CA ALA A 343 6.26 7.34 -29.65
C ALA A 343 4.94 7.63 -28.92
N ARG A 344 4.72 7.06 -27.73
CA ARG A 344 3.54 7.36 -26.89
C ARG A 344 3.55 8.79 -26.35
N ASN A 345 4.72 9.37 -26.10
CA ASN A 345 4.84 10.67 -25.44
C ASN A 345 4.79 11.91 -26.33
N ARG A 346 4.93 11.77 -27.65
CA ARG A 346 4.63 12.88 -28.56
C ARG A 346 3.20 13.40 -28.39
N ARG A 347 2.26 12.57 -27.91
CA ARG A 347 0.87 12.98 -27.62
C ARG A 347 0.74 13.85 -26.37
N TYR A 348 1.65 13.74 -25.39
CA TYR A 348 1.57 14.47 -24.13
C TYR A 348 2.40 15.75 -24.12
N LEU A 349 3.48 15.80 -24.89
CA LEU A 349 4.37 16.95 -24.94
C LEU A 349 4.03 17.95 -26.07
N GLY A 350 3.07 17.64 -26.94
CA GLY A 350 2.79 18.43 -28.13
C GLY A 350 3.95 18.37 -29.14
N SER A 351 3.65 18.69 -30.39
CA SER A 351 4.67 18.82 -31.44
C SER A 351 5.68 19.94 -31.07
N PRO A 352 6.94 19.86 -31.52
CA PRO A 352 7.91 20.94 -31.32
C PRO A 352 7.42 22.32 -31.83
N SER A 353 6.59 22.33 -32.87
CA SER A 353 5.90 23.53 -33.38
C SER A 353 4.85 24.09 -32.42
N GLU A 354 4.13 23.23 -31.69
CA GLU A 354 3.20 23.68 -30.65
C GLU A 354 3.95 24.29 -29.47
N GLN A 355 5.12 23.77 -29.09
CA GLN A 355 5.91 24.31 -27.97
C GLN A 355 6.48 25.71 -28.24
N LEU A 356 6.82 26.03 -29.49
CA LEU A 356 7.29 27.36 -29.90
C LEU A 356 6.17 28.41 -29.87
N GLY A 357 4.93 28.02 -30.19
CA GLY A 357 3.76 28.92 -30.19
C GLY A 357 3.31 29.40 -28.79
N TRP A 358 3.77 28.78 -27.71
CA TRP A 358 3.49 29.21 -26.33
C TRP A 358 4.41 30.33 -25.84
N ASN A 359 5.63 30.43 -26.36
CA ASN A 359 6.58 31.46 -25.95
C ASN A 359 6.29 32.83 -26.60
N GLU A 360 5.63 32.87 -27.75
CA GLU A 360 5.25 34.13 -28.41
C GLU A 360 3.97 34.78 -27.85
N ARG A 361 3.17 34.05 -27.05
CA ARG A 361 1.94 34.60 -26.43
C ARG A 361 2.13 35.23 -25.05
N LEU A 362 3.35 35.24 -24.52
CA LEU A 362 3.66 35.81 -23.21
C LEU A 362 4.65 36.99 -23.32
N ALA A 363 4.20 38.05 -23.95
CA ALA A 363 4.72 39.42 -23.82
C ALA A 363 3.53 40.39 -23.63
N PRO A 364 3.70 41.56 -22.98
CA PRO A 364 2.95 41.89 -21.76
C PRO A 364 1.60 42.59 -22.00
N CYS A 365 0.53 42.03 -21.46
CA CYS A 365 -0.70 42.79 -21.23
C CYS A 365 -0.60 43.57 -19.90
N ARG A 366 -0.70 44.89 -20.03
CA ARG A 366 -0.76 45.89 -18.95
C ARG A 366 -1.87 45.59 -17.92
N THR A 367 -1.47 45.63 -16.65
CA THR A 367 -2.22 46.02 -15.45
C THR A 367 -3.76 45.91 -15.46
N ARG A 368 -4.28 44.91 -14.74
CA ARG A 368 -5.56 44.99 -14.04
C ARG A 368 -5.30 44.81 -12.54
N THR A 369 -5.43 45.89 -11.79
CA THR A 369 -5.32 45.96 -10.33
C THR A 369 -6.37 45.02 -9.71
N MET A 370 -5.92 44.05 -8.91
CA MET A 370 -6.82 43.28 -8.05
C MET A 370 -7.30 44.17 -6.88
N PRO A 371 -8.58 44.12 -6.48
CA PRO A 371 -9.06 44.89 -5.35
C PRO A 371 -8.42 44.44 -4.02
N LEU A 372 -7.90 45.40 -3.26
CA LEU A 372 -7.30 45.21 -1.92
C LEU A 372 -8.19 44.45 -0.93
N ALA A 373 -9.51 44.40 -1.16
CA ALA A 373 -10.47 43.64 -0.36
C ALA A 373 -10.24 42.12 -0.37
N TYR A 374 -9.64 41.57 -1.44
CA TYR A 374 -9.36 40.14 -1.55
C TYR A 374 -8.13 39.71 -0.71
N LEU A 375 -7.11 40.56 -0.62
CA LEU A 375 -5.92 40.31 0.21
C LEU A 375 -6.21 40.46 1.71
N ALA A 376 -7.14 41.34 2.10
CA ALA A 376 -7.56 41.51 3.49
C ALA A 376 -8.27 40.27 4.06
N ARG A 377 -9.13 39.60 3.28
CA ARG A 377 -9.83 38.37 3.73
C ARG A 377 -8.91 37.14 3.86
N ARG A 378 -7.81 37.10 3.09
CA ARG A 378 -6.85 35.98 3.16
C ARG A 378 -5.92 36.08 4.38
N ARG A 379 -5.64 37.29 4.86
CA ARG A 379 -4.80 37.52 6.04
C ARG A 379 -5.54 37.25 7.36
N ALA A 380 -6.85 37.54 7.43
CA ALA A 380 -7.66 37.27 8.62
C ALA A 380 -7.91 35.77 8.91
N ARG A 381 -7.76 34.90 7.90
CA ARG A 381 -7.99 33.45 8.05
C ARG A 381 -6.77 32.66 8.54
N LEU A 382 -5.58 33.28 8.58
CA LEU A 382 -4.33 32.67 9.04
C LEU A 382 -3.97 33.03 10.49
N SER A 383 -4.74 33.92 11.14
CA SER A 383 -4.50 34.38 12.52
C SER A 383 -5.35 33.67 13.59
N LEU A 384 -6.05 32.57 13.26
CA LEU A 384 -6.93 31.84 14.20
C LEU A 384 -6.52 30.38 14.42
N MET A 385 -5.25 30.03 14.18
CA MET A 385 -4.70 28.73 14.59
C MET A 385 -4.01 28.90 15.96
N PRO A 386 -4.41 28.15 17.01
CA PRO A 386 -3.76 28.25 18.30
C PRO A 386 -2.33 27.69 18.20
N HIS A 387 -1.35 28.52 18.57
CA HIS A 387 0.02 28.09 18.79
C HIS A 387 0.06 27.19 20.05
N TYR A 388 0.48 25.94 19.88
CA TYR A 388 0.87 25.07 21.00
C TYR A 388 2.12 25.66 21.66
N ALA A 389 1.99 26.08 22.92
CA ALA A 389 3.13 26.41 23.78
C ALA A 389 3.72 25.11 24.36
N PRO A 390 5.06 25.00 24.50
CA PRO A 390 5.68 23.88 25.20
C PRO A 390 5.46 23.99 26.72
N SER A 391 5.14 22.87 27.37
CA SER A 391 5.01 22.74 28.82
C SER A 391 6.34 23.06 29.54
N PRO A 392 6.31 23.69 30.73
CA PRO A 392 7.51 23.95 31.50
C PRO A 392 8.03 22.64 32.12
N THR A 393 9.34 22.45 32.03
CA THR A 393 10.10 21.47 32.81
C THR A 393 9.99 21.82 34.30
N LEU A 394 9.55 20.86 35.10
CA LEU A 394 9.68 20.91 36.55
C LEU A 394 11.13 20.52 36.91
N SER A 395 11.70 21.36 37.78
CA SER A 395 12.98 21.23 38.49
C SER A 395 13.13 19.95 39.29
#